data_AF-A0A433IAW4-F1
#
_entry.id   AF-A0A433IAW4-F1
#
_cell.length_a   1.000
_cell.length_b   1.000
_cell.length_c   1.000
_cell.angle_alpha   90.00
_cell.angle_beta   90.00
_cell.angle_gamma   90.00
#
_symmetry.space_group_name_H-M   'P 1'
#
loop_
_entity.id
_entity.type
_entity.pdbx_description
1 polymer ?
#
loop_
_entity_poly.entity_id
_entity_poly.type
_entity_poly.pdbx_seq_one_letter_code
_entity_poly.pdbx_strand_id
1 'polypeptide(L)'
;METATIAQLHMRAYQEWQEIVELDLHNSEDIVYGIMPLLSEALSRDPDHLPSLDLMSDMLLEINAWEEAFEFMEKMFSLAQDDPDYRPKLALLNSDPKTRRHAIRAYLHRKRLQLNRNPA
;
A
#
# COMPACT_ATOMS: atom_id res chain seq x y z
N MET A 1 10.33 -21.99 17.56
CA MET A 1 9.32 -21.11 16.93
C MET A 1 9.90 -20.66 15.61
N GLU A 2 9.35 -21.15 14.49
CA GLU A 2 9.71 -20.61 13.17
C GLU A 2 9.17 -19.18 13.09
N THR A 3 10.05 -18.22 12.87
CA THR A 3 9.66 -16.84 12.60
C THR A 3 9.11 -16.76 11.18
N ALA A 4 7.95 -16.13 10.98
CA ALA A 4 7.39 -15.92 9.66
C ALA A 4 8.39 -15.19 8.75
N THR A 5 8.52 -15.59 7.50
CA THR A 5 9.36 -14.92 6.50
C THR A 5 8.77 -13.58 6.07
N ILE A 6 9.58 -12.70 5.48
CA ILE A 6 9.12 -11.39 4.94
C ILE A 6 7.97 -11.59 3.94
N ALA A 7 8.10 -12.57 3.05
CA ALA A 7 7.07 -12.91 2.07
C ALA A 7 5.76 -13.38 2.72
N GLN A 8 5.84 -14.15 3.82
CA GLN A 8 4.64 -14.58 4.56
C GLN A 8 3.96 -13.42 5.30
N LEU A 9 4.73 -12.52 5.89
CA LEU A 9 4.20 -11.31 6.54
C LEU A 9 3.47 -10.42 5.52
N HIS A 10 4.09 -10.18 4.36
CA HIS A 10 3.48 -9.44 3.26
C HIS A 10 2.22 -10.12 2.73
N MET A 11 2.30 -11.42 2.42
CA MET A 11 1.17 -12.18 1.87
C MET A 11 -0.04 -12.15 2.81
N ARG A 12 0.19 -12.29 4.12
CA ARG A 12 -0.87 -12.20 5.11
C ARG A 12 -1.51 -10.80 5.13
N ALA A 13 -0.71 -9.74 5.16
CA ALA A 13 -1.23 -8.38 5.11
C ALA A 13 -2.04 -8.12 3.82
N TYR A 14 -1.57 -8.64 2.69
CA TYR A 14 -2.26 -8.53 1.41
C TYR A 14 -3.60 -9.27 1.41
N GLN A 15 -3.66 -10.48 1.97
CA GLN A 15 -4.90 -11.25 2.09
C GLN A 15 -5.92 -10.57 3.01
N GLU A 16 -5.49 -10.09 4.18
CA GLU A 16 -6.35 -9.35 5.10
C GLU A 16 -6.87 -8.08 4.42
N TRP A 17 -6.01 -7.35 3.68
CA TRP A 17 -6.45 -6.18 2.91
C TRP A 17 -7.47 -6.52 1.82
N GLN A 18 -7.25 -7.61 1.09
CA GLN A 18 -8.18 -8.05 0.06
C GLN A 18 -9.57 -8.33 0.63
N GLU A 19 -9.66 -9.02 1.78
CA GLU A 19 -10.92 -9.29 2.47
C GLU A 19 -11.59 -7.98 2.94
N ILE A 20 -10.84 -7.05 3.51
CA ILE A 20 -11.34 -5.72 3.93
C ILE A 20 -11.97 -4.96 2.75
N VAL A 21 -11.33 -5.01 1.57
CA VAL A 21 -11.84 -4.37 0.36
C VAL A 21 -13.09 -5.08 -0.17
N GLU A 22 -13.12 -6.41 -0.15
CA GLU A 22 -14.28 -7.21 -0.55
C GLU A 22 -15.51 -6.92 0.34
N LEU A 23 -15.29 -6.74 1.64
CA LEU A 23 -16.33 -6.43 2.62
C LEU A 23 -16.72 -4.93 2.68
N ASP A 24 -16.13 -4.09 1.83
CA ASP A 24 -16.32 -2.63 1.82
C ASP A 24 -15.96 -1.93 3.14
N LEU A 25 -15.01 -2.50 3.89
CA LEU A 25 -14.56 -2.02 5.21
C LEU A 25 -13.32 -1.11 5.15
N HIS A 26 -12.83 -0.83 3.95
CA HIS A 26 -11.60 -0.07 3.67
C HIS A 26 -11.62 1.39 4.14
N ASN A 27 -12.78 1.92 4.52
CA ASN A 27 -12.94 3.27 5.06
C ASN A 27 -12.77 3.34 6.60
N SER A 28 -12.62 2.20 7.27
CA SER A 28 -12.37 2.14 8.71
C SER A 28 -10.89 2.22 9.00
N GLU A 29 -10.46 3.35 9.58
CA GLU A 29 -9.06 3.56 9.97
C GLU A 29 -8.57 2.46 10.93
N ASP A 30 -9.39 2.07 11.92
CA ASP A 30 -9.03 1.01 12.89
C ASP A 30 -8.70 -0.32 12.22
N ILE A 31 -9.46 -0.68 11.16
CA ILE A 31 -9.26 -1.92 10.41
C ILE A 31 -7.97 -1.84 9.59
N VAL A 32 -7.72 -0.68 8.95
CA VAL A 32 -6.47 -0.45 8.19
C VAL A 32 -5.25 -0.43 9.12
N TYR A 33 -5.36 0.16 10.31
CA TYR A 33 -4.29 0.10 11.32
C TYR A 33 -4.02 -1.34 11.79
N GLY A 34 -5.00 -2.24 11.74
CA GLY A 34 -4.84 -3.65 12.11
C GLY A 34 -3.82 -4.41 11.24
N ILE A 35 -3.68 -4.03 9.97
CA ILE A 35 -2.79 -4.72 9.01
C ILE A 35 -1.39 -4.11 8.92
N MET A 36 -1.24 -2.83 9.27
CA MET A 36 0.05 -2.13 9.22
C MET A 36 1.17 -2.78 10.06
N PRO A 37 0.93 -3.38 11.25
CA PRO A 37 1.96 -4.07 12.02
C PRO A 37 2.66 -5.20 11.25
N LEU A 38 1.93 -5.96 10.43
CA LEU A 38 2.52 -7.03 9.61
C LEU A 38 3.51 -6.45 8.58
N LEU A 39 3.13 -5.33 7.96
CA LEU A 39 3.97 -4.62 7.00
C LEU A 39 5.16 -3.95 7.66
N SER A 40 4.96 -3.34 8.83
CA SER A 40 6.03 -2.75 9.63
C SER A 40 7.04 -3.81 10.06
N GLU A 41 6.60 -5.02 10.43
CA GLU A 41 7.50 -6.12 10.76
C GLU A 41 8.29 -6.57 9.53
N ALA A 42 7.63 -6.74 8.38
CA ALA A 42 8.30 -7.08 7.12
C ALA A 42 9.40 -6.05 6.77
N LEU A 43 9.07 -4.76 6.84
CA LEU A 43 9.98 -3.65 6.54
C LEU A 43 11.08 -3.46 7.58
N SER A 44 10.87 -3.89 8.83
CA SER A 44 11.93 -3.90 9.85
C SER A 44 13.03 -4.93 9.53
N ARG A 45 12.66 -6.02 8.86
CA ARG A 45 13.57 -7.10 8.48
C ARG A 45 14.23 -6.86 7.13
N ASP A 46 13.47 -6.31 6.19
CA ASP A 46 13.96 -5.85 4.90
C ASP A 46 13.31 -4.50 4.55
N PRO A 47 14.00 -3.38 4.84
CA PRO A 47 13.51 -2.05 4.55
C PRO A 47 13.22 -1.81 3.06
N ASP A 48 13.83 -2.58 2.16
CA ASP A 48 13.76 -2.38 0.71
C ASP A 48 12.79 -3.37 0.03
N HIS A 49 12.01 -4.11 0.83
CA HIS A 49 10.99 -5.03 0.33
C HIS A 49 9.85 -4.28 -0.39
N LEU A 50 10.01 -4.08 -1.70
CA LEU A 50 9.11 -3.32 -2.57
C LEU A 50 7.62 -3.66 -2.42
N PRO A 51 7.18 -4.94 -2.36
CA PRO A 51 5.77 -5.26 -2.15
C PRO A 51 5.20 -4.76 -0.82
N SER A 52 5.99 -4.76 0.25
CA SER A 52 5.56 -4.23 1.55
C SER A 52 5.55 -2.70 1.57
N LEU A 53 6.51 -2.05 0.89
CA LEU A 53 6.48 -0.59 0.70
C LEU A 53 5.25 -0.16 -0.11
N ASP A 54 4.90 -0.93 -1.15
CA ASP A 54 3.71 -0.70 -1.96
C ASP A 54 2.44 -0.78 -1.10
N LEU A 55 2.25 -1.89 -0.39
CA LEU A 55 1.03 -2.06 0.39
C LEU A 55 0.95 -1.08 1.58
N MET A 56 2.07 -0.78 2.24
CA MET A 56 2.10 0.19 3.36
C MET A 56 1.69 1.60 2.90
N SER A 57 2.24 2.05 1.78
CA SER A 57 1.87 3.37 1.22
C SER A 57 0.40 3.41 0.77
N ASP A 58 -0.16 2.32 0.26
CA ASP A 58 -1.59 2.25 -0.03
C ASP A 58 -2.44 2.37 1.25
N MET A 59 -2.04 1.73 2.34
CA MET A 59 -2.75 1.83 3.63
C MET A 59 -2.73 3.24 4.18
N LEU A 60 -1.56 3.87 4.17
CA LEU A 60 -1.40 5.27 4.60
C LEU A 60 -2.25 6.22 3.75
N LEU A 61 -2.35 5.98 2.44
CA LEU A 61 -3.24 6.76 1.58
C LEU A 61 -4.73 6.58 1.92
N GLU A 62 -5.18 5.36 2.23
CA GLU A 62 -6.59 5.10 2.61
C GLU A 62 -6.97 5.82 3.91
N ILE A 63 -6.06 5.91 4.89
CA ILE A 63 -6.27 6.65 6.15
C ILE A 63 -5.87 8.14 6.08
N ASN A 64 -5.57 8.66 4.89
CA ASN A 64 -5.17 10.05 4.65
C ASN A 64 -3.84 10.52 5.29
N ALA A 65 -2.98 9.59 5.70
CA ALA A 65 -1.60 9.85 6.14
C ALA A 65 -0.68 10.07 4.92
N TRP A 66 -0.93 11.16 4.18
CA TRP A 66 -0.32 11.37 2.87
C TRP A 66 1.18 11.67 2.91
N GLU A 67 1.65 12.36 3.94
CA GLU A 67 3.08 12.71 4.06
C GLU A 67 3.90 11.44 4.24
N GLU A 68 3.51 10.60 5.19
CA GLU A 68 4.12 9.31 5.46
C GLU A 68 4.00 8.38 4.24
N ALA A 69 2.84 8.35 3.57
CA ALA A 69 2.67 7.57 2.35
C ALA A 69 3.70 7.98 1.28
N PHE A 70 3.98 9.28 1.13
CA PHE A 70 4.94 9.75 0.15
C PHE A 70 6.38 9.40 0.50
N GLU A 71 6.76 9.35 1.78
CA GLU A 71 8.10 8.87 2.17
C GLU A 71 8.34 7.44 1.68
N PHE A 72 7.35 6.56 1.83
CA PHE A 72 7.42 5.19 1.31
C PHE A 72 7.45 5.17 -0.23
N MET A 73 6.67 6.01 -0.90
CA MET A 73 6.68 6.09 -2.37
C MET A 73 8.00 6.63 -2.95
N GLU A 74 8.60 7.62 -2.30
CA GLU A 74 9.93 8.14 -2.66
C GLU A 74 11.00 7.07 -2.52
N LYS A 75 10.93 6.29 -1.43
CA LYS A 75 11.81 5.13 -1.26
C LYS A 75 11.61 4.11 -2.37
N MET A 76 10.37 3.73 -2.69
CA MET A 76 10.08 2.81 -3.80
C MET A 76 10.61 3.33 -5.13
N PHE A 77 10.45 4.63 -5.39
CA PHE A 77 10.97 5.26 -6.60
C PHE A 77 12.50 5.12 -6.70
N SER A 78 13.23 5.34 -5.61
CA SER A 78 14.68 5.17 -5.58
C SER A 78 15.14 3.74 -5.89
N LEU A 79 14.31 2.74 -5.58
CA LEU A 79 14.61 1.32 -5.74
C LEU A 79 14.15 0.77 -7.11
N ALA A 80 13.08 1.33 -7.68
CA ALA A 80 12.39 0.76 -8.84
C ALA A 80 11.82 1.83 -9.81
N GLN A 81 12.59 2.88 -10.10
CA GLN A 81 12.15 4.00 -10.96
C GLN A 81 11.64 3.58 -12.36
N ASP A 82 12.18 2.49 -12.91
CA ASP A 82 11.89 2.03 -14.27
C ASP A 82 10.80 0.95 -14.32
N ASP A 83 10.31 0.51 -13.16
CA ASP A 83 9.30 -0.53 -13.06
C ASP A 83 7.91 0.03 -13.44
N PRO A 84 7.26 -0.54 -14.49
CA PRO A 84 5.94 -0.09 -14.91
C PRO A 84 4.87 -0.26 -13.84
N ASP A 85 5.02 -1.21 -12.91
CA ASP A 85 4.02 -1.52 -11.88
C ASP A 85 3.86 -0.36 -10.87
N TYR A 86 4.92 0.43 -10.65
CA TYR A 86 4.93 1.54 -9.70
C TYR A 86 4.70 2.92 -10.33
N ARG A 87 4.60 3.01 -11.67
CA ARG A 87 4.31 4.28 -12.37
C ARG A 87 3.07 5.03 -11.86
N PRO A 88 1.95 4.39 -11.50
CA PRO A 88 0.81 5.10 -10.94
C PRO A 88 1.16 5.88 -9.67
N LYS A 89 2.03 5.35 -8.80
CA LYS A 89 2.47 6.03 -7.59
C LYS A 89 3.40 7.21 -7.89
N LEU A 90 4.25 7.09 -8.89
CA LEU A 90 5.07 8.21 -9.37
C LEU A 90 4.22 9.37 -9.89
N ALA A 91 3.12 9.07 -10.57
CA ALA A 91 2.17 10.08 -11.01
C ALA A 91 1.50 10.79 -9.82
N LEU A 92 1.21 10.07 -8.71
CA LEU A 92 0.68 10.67 -7.49
C LEU A 92 1.70 11.58 -6.80
N LEU A 93 2.95 11.12 -6.65
CA LEU A 93 4.03 11.87 -6.01
C LEU A 93 4.26 13.22 -6.71
N ASN A 94 4.24 13.21 -8.05
CA ASN A 94 4.43 14.41 -8.87
C ASN A 94 3.14 15.21 -9.11
N SER A 95 2.01 14.81 -8.54
CA SER A 95 0.72 15.51 -8.75
C SER A 95 0.67 16.86 -8.05
N ASP A 96 0.02 17.84 -8.71
CA ASP A 96 -0.22 19.17 -8.14
C ASP A 96 -1.01 19.04 -6.82
N PRO A 97 -0.55 19.66 -5.72
CA PRO A 97 -1.21 19.60 -4.41
C PRO A 97 -2.72 19.90 -4.43
N LYS A 98 -3.18 20.80 -5.32
CA LYS A 98 -4.60 21.16 -5.46
C LYS A 98 -5.45 20.01 -6.04
N THR A 99 -4.83 19.14 -6.84
CA THR A 99 -5.52 18.02 -7.53
C THR A 99 -5.20 16.66 -6.92
N ARG A 100 -4.13 16.58 -6.11
CA ARG A 100 -3.61 15.37 -5.46
C ARG A 100 -4.68 14.55 -4.77
N ARG A 101 -5.57 15.18 -4.00
CA ARG A 101 -6.66 14.48 -3.32
C ARG A 101 -7.57 13.71 -4.28
N HIS A 102 -7.88 14.30 -5.44
CA HIS A 102 -8.69 13.65 -6.46
C HIS A 102 -7.91 12.51 -7.12
N ALA A 103 -6.63 12.72 -7.42
CA ALA A 103 -5.76 11.69 -8.00
C ALA A 103 -5.61 10.48 -7.07
N ILE A 104 -5.39 10.69 -5.77
CA ILE A 104 -5.32 9.64 -4.75
C ILE A 104 -6.63 8.85 -4.73
N ARG A 105 -7.78 9.52 -4.69
CA ARG A 105 -9.08 8.82 -4.71
C ARG A 105 -9.28 7.96 -5.96
N ALA A 106 -8.92 8.47 -7.13
CA ALA A 106 -9.03 7.72 -8.38
C ALA A 106 -8.08 6.51 -8.39
N TYR A 107 -6.86 6.69 -7.87
CA TYR A 107 -5.88 5.62 -7.72
C TYR A 107 -6.39 4.51 -6.78
N LEU A 108 -6.82 4.86 -5.57
CA LEU A 108 -7.30 3.91 -4.57
C LEU A 108 -8.53 3.15 -5.08
N HIS A 109 -9.48 3.86 -5.70
CA HIS A 109 -10.64 3.24 -6.33
C HIS A 109 -10.23 2.19 -7.38
N ARG A 110 -9.24 2.50 -8.22
CA ARG A 110 -8.73 1.56 -9.23
C ARG A 110 -8.06 0.34 -8.59
N LYS A 111 -7.22 0.52 -7.56
CA LYS A 111 -6.55 -0.59 -6.84
C LYS A 111 -7.57 -1.52 -6.20
N ARG A 112 -8.60 -0.97 -5.54
CA ARG A 112 -9.70 -1.76 -4.96
C ARG A 112 -10.47 -2.57 -6.01
N LEU A 113 -10.76 -1.97 -7.17
CA LEU A 113 -11.37 -2.71 -8.29
C LEU A 113 -10.48 -3.83 -8.82
N GLN A 114 -9.16 -3.67 -8.80
CA GLN A 114 -8.21 -4.73 -9.20
C GLN A 114 -8.19 -5.88 -8.20
N LEU A 115 -8.23 -5.57 -6.89
CA LEU A 115 -8.32 -6.58 -5.84
C LEU A 115 -9.60 -7.42 -5.96
N ASN A 116 -10.74 -6.77 -6.23
CA ASN A 116 -12.02 -7.47 -6.41
C ASN A 116 -12.11 -8.30 -7.70
N ARG A 117 -11.29 -8.01 -8.72
CA ARG A 117 -11.27 -8.74 -9.99
C ARG A 117 -10.36 -9.96 -9.99
N ASN A 118 -9.42 -10.02 -9.04
CA ASN A 118 -8.53 -11.15 -8.83
C ASN A 118 -8.81 -11.77 -7.45
N PRO A 119 -10.01 -12.35 -7.22
CA PRO A 119 -10.19 -13.21 -6.06
C PRO A 119 -9.17 -14.37 -6.19
N ALA A 120 -8.41 -14.62 -5.13
CA ALA A 120 -7.36 -15.63 -5.09
C ALA A 120 -7.91 -17.03 -5.41
#